data_AF-A0A1G2RF12-F1
#
_entry.id   AF-A0A1G2RF12-F1
#
_cell.length_a   1.000
_cell.length_b   1.000
_cell.length_c   1.000
_cell.angle_alpha   90.00
_cell.angle_beta   90.00
_cell.angle_gamma   90.00
#
_symmetry.space_group_name_H-M   'P 1'
#
loop_
_entity.id
_entity.type
_entity.pdbx_description
1 polymer ?
#
loop_
_entity_poly.entity_id
_entity_poly.type
_entity_poly.pdbx_seq_one_letter_code
_entity_poly.pdbx_strand_id
1 'polypeptide(L)'
;MSKTLSGVIGIVIIATAGYFLYQRQGAALSMPLPANTSQLTKEKVLNGYNQCDQQFSNGEFTYPGGLDAYRIWELERFKGGKIVCYPYSMITGNKIVLADLDGDGVLEALAPAREVYASSGGFLYVFKNINGEARIVDSVSFGKLNPEVTSVNKDIVLIQTDSRMQYPVEKLTLRFVNGKLVKQ
;
A
#
# COMPACT_ATOMS: atom_id res chain seq x y z
N MET A 1 15.26 61.75 16.04
CA MET A 1 14.18 60.87 15.56
C MET A 1 14.80 59.84 14.62
N SER A 2 15.14 58.67 15.15
CA SER A 2 15.91 57.63 14.48
C SER A 2 15.57 56.30 15.16
N LYS A 3 15.58 55.21 14.40
CA LYS A 3 15.50 53.80 14.82
C LYS A 3 14.11 53.21 15.08
N THR A 4 13.26 53.11 14.05
CA THR A 4 12.14 52.12 14.10
C THR A 4 11.74 51.49 12.76
N LEU A 5 12.33 51.88 11.62
CA LEU A 5 11.88 51.35 10.31
C LEU A 5 12.78 50.28 9.70
N SER A 6 14.05 50.15 10.12
CA SER A 6 14.99 49.19 9.52
C SER A 6 14.91 47.77 10.11
N GLY A 7 14.25 47.57 11.26
CA GLY A 7 14.16 46.27 11.93
C GLY A 7 13.12 45.33 11.33
N VAL A 8 12.01 45.86 10.82
CA VAL A 8 10.88 45.04 10.34
C VAL A 8 11.12 44.48 8.94
N ILE A 9 11.85 45.22 8.08
CA ILE A 9 12.15 44.78 6.71
C ILE A 9 13.20 43.65 6.70
N GLY A 10 14.14 43.64 7.65
CA GLY A 10 15.14 42.57 7.75
C GLY A 10 14.57 41.21 8.15
N ILE A 11 13.54 41.18 9.01
CA ILE A 11 12.97 39.93 9.53
C ILE A 11 12.07 39.24 8.49
N VAL A 12 11.35 40.01 7.66
CA VAL A 12 10.46 39.44 6.62
C VAL A 12 11.26 38.79 5.48
N ILE A 13 12.43 39.33 5.12
CA ILE A 13 13.29 38.76 4.07
C ILE A 13 13.95 37.46 4.52
N ILE A 14 14.36 37.37 5.79
CA ILE A 14 14.97 36.14 6.34
C ILE A 14 13.92 35.02 6.50
N ALA A 15 12.69 35.36 6.88
CA ALA A 15 11.60 34.38 6.99
C ALA A 15 11.15 33.83 5.61
N THR A 16 11.11 34.66 4.57
CA THR A 16 10.76 34.21 3.20
C THR A 16 11.90 33.44 2.53
N ALA A 17 13.15 33.82 2.74
CA ALA A 17 14.30 33.05 2.27
C ALA A 17 14.42 31.68 3.00
N GLY A 18 14.14 31.66 4.31
CA GLY A 18 14.07 30.42 5.09
C GLY A 18 12.93 29.49 4.66
N TYR A 19 11.75 30.04 4.36
CA TYR A 19 10.61 29.26 3.85
C TYR A 19 10.87 28.70 2.44
N PHE A 20 11.53 29.46 1.56
CA PHE A 20 11.95 28.97 0.25
C PHE A 20 13.06 27.92 0.32
N LEU A 21 14.01 28.04 1.26
CA LEU A 21 15.03 27.01 1.48
C LEU A 21 14.45 25.75 2.14
N TYR A 22 13.46 25.88 3.03
CA TYR A 22 12.77 24.75 3.64
C TYR A 22 11.85 24.01 2.65
N GLN A 23 11.11 24.73 1.79
CA GLN A 23 10.37 24.12 0.67
C GLN A 23 11.31 23.43 -0.33
N ARG A 24 12.53 23.96 -0.55
CA ARG A 24 13.53 23.35 -1.42
C ARG A 24 14.25 22.14 -0.80
N GLN A 25 14.21 21.98 0.53
CA GLN A 25 14.66 20.77 1.23
C GLN A 25 13.53 19.75 1.46
N GLY A 26 12.27 20.18 1.38
CA GLY A 26 11.09 19.33 1.34
C GLY A 26 10.84 18.68 -0.04
N ALA A 27 11.49 19.19 -1.09
CA ALA A 27 11.88 18.38 -2.23
C ALA A 27 12.98 17.43 -1.76
N ALA A 28 12.56 16.41 -1.00
CA ALA A 28 13.34 15.22 -0.76
C ALA A 28 14.05 14.88 -2.06
N LEU A 29 15.37 14.76 -1.96
CA LEU A 29 16.24 14.19 -2.95
C LEU A 29 15.50 13.03 -3.63
N SER A 30 14.86 13.30 -4.77
CA SER A 30 14.53 12.28 -5.74
C SER A 30 15.88 11.93 -6.35
N MET A 31 16.70 11.24 -5.55
CA MET A 31 17.82 10.48 -6.09
C MET A 31 17.21 9.67 -7.22
N PRO A 32 17.69 9.80 -8.46
CA PRO A 32 17.25 8.91 -9.51
C PRO A 32 17.47 7.51 -8.98
N LEU A 33 16.36 6.79 -8.73
CA LEU A 33 16.41 5.40 -8.31
C LEU A 33 17.36 4.73 -9.31
N PRO A 34 18.45 4.09 -8.84
CA PRO A 34 19.46 3.57 -9.74
C PRO A 34 18.76 2.66 -10.75
N ALA A 35 19.17 2.70 -12.01
CA ALA A 35 18.58 1.98 -13.15
C ALA A 35 18.54 0.44 -13.01
N ASN A 36 18.90 -0.07 -11.83
CA ASN A 36 18.86 -1.45 -11.38
C ASN A 36 17.95 -1.66 -10.14
N THR A 37 16.96 -0.79 -9.88
CA THR A 37 15.85 -1.16 -9.00
C THR A 37 15.19 -2.38 -9.62
N SER A 38 15.57 -3.56 -9.13
CA SER A 38 15.08 -4.83 -9.64
C SER A 38 13.56 -4.76 -9.72
N GLN A 39 12.99 -4.86 -10.90
CA GLN A 39 11.53 -4.76 -11.05
C GLN A 39 10.86 -5.94 -10.35
N LEU A 40 9.64 -5.75 -9.84
CA LEU A 40 8.86 -6.85 -9.28
C LEU A 40 8.51 -7.87 -10.37
N THR A 41 8.59 -9.15 -10.02
CA THR A 41 8.08 -10.25 -10.83
C THR A 41 6.95 -10.95 -10.07
N LYS A 42 6.09 -11.69 -10.77
CA LYS A 42 5.06 -12.51 -10.12
C LYS A 42 5.66 -13.47 -9.09
N GLU A 43 6.80 -14.10 -9.43
CA GLU A 43 7.57 -14.97 -8.53
C GLU A 43 7.98 -14.27 -7.24
N LYS A 44 8.50 -13.03 -7.35
CA LYS A 44 8.89 -12.23 -6.18
C LYS A 44 7.69 -11.88 -5.31
N VAL A 45 6.53 -11.59 -5.90
CA VAL A 45 5.29 -11.29 -5.17
C VAL A 45 4.78 -12.54 -4.46
N LEU A 46 4.80 -13.70 -5.12
CA LEU A 46 4.39 -14.98 -4.53
C LEU A 46 5.31 -15.41 -3.37
N ASN A 47 6.58 -15.03 -3.40
CA ASN A 47 7.55 -15.30 -2.34
C ASN A 47 7.90 -14.06 -1.49
N GLY A 48 7.03 -13.04 -1.53
CA GLY A 48 7.24 -11.75 -0.89
C GLY A 48 7.03 -11.78 0.63
N TYR A 49 7.05 -10.60 1.26
CA TYR A 49 6.88 -10.41 2.69
C TYR A 49 5.61 -9.62 3.00
N ASN A 50 4.93 -9.95 4.12
CA ASN A 50 3.84 -9.11 4.64
C ASN A 50 4.36 -7.81 5.29
N GLN A 51 3.42 -6.96 5.70
CA GLN A 51 3.66 -5.78 6.55
C GLN A 51 4.33 -6.08 7.92
N CYS A 52 4.63 -7.34 8.21
CA CYS A 52 5.21 -7.83 9.45
C CYS A 52 6.51 -8.60 9.23
N ASP A 53 7.14 -8.42 8.06
CA ASP A 53 8.41 -9.04 7.68
C ASP A 53 8.41 -10.58 7.72
N GLN A 54 7.24 -11.20 7.53
CA GLN A 54 7.14 -12.65 7.33
C GLN A 54 7.10 -12.98 5.84
N GLN A 55 8.00 -13.84 5.40
CA GLN A 55 8.05 -14.32 4.03
C GLN A 55 6.93 -15.33 3.76
N PHE A 56 6.31 -15.21 2.59
CA PHE A 56 5.29 -16.12 2.07
C PHE A 56 5.94 -17.21 1.21
N SER A 57 5.28 -18.36 1.08
CA SER A 57 5.68 -19.38 0.10
C SER A 57 4.59 -19.53 -0.95
N ASN A 58 4.93 -19.37 -2.24
CA ASN A 58 4.03 -19.66 -3.36
C ASN A 58 2.67 -18.93 -3.32
N GLY A 59 2.63 -17.70 -2.81
CA GLY A 59 1.42 -16.89 -2.71
C GLY A 59 0.47 -17.30 -1.59
N GLU A 60 0.84 -18.32 -0.81
CA GLU A 60 0.17 -18.69 0.42
C GLU A 60 0.89 -18.09 1.61
N PHE A 61 0.10 -17.63 2.58
CA PHE A 61 0.64 -17.23 3.87
C PHE A 61 -0.13 -17.89 5.00
N THR A 62 0.60 -18.71 5.75
CA THR A 62 0.04 -19.63 6.73
C THR A 62 0.17 -19.05 8.13
N TYR A 63 -0.91 -19.15 8.88
CA TYR A 63 -0.99 -18.71 10.27
C TYR A 63 -0.21 -19.69 11.19
N PRO A 64 0.60 -19.21 12.15
CA PRO A 64 1.05 -20.04 13.26
C PRO A 64 0.03 -20.01 14.42
N GLY A 65 -0.89 -20.98 14.44
CA GLY A 65 -1.90 -21.26 15.49
C GLY A 65 -3.38 -21.43 15.07
N GLY A 66 -4.09 -22.29 15.77
CA GLY A 66 -5.46 -22.66 15.40
C GLY A 66 -6.50 -21.61 15.77
N LEU A 67 -7.76 -22.05 15.75
CA LEU A 67 -9.00 -21.33 16.09
C LEU A 67 -8.98 -20.52 17.42
N ASP A 68 -7.95 -20.67 18.27
CA ASP A 68 -7.76 -19.92 19.52
C ASP A 68 -7.28 -18.47 19.33
N ALA A 69 -6.78 -18.13 18.13
CA ALA A 69 -6.38 -16.77 17.75
C ALA A 69 -7.50 -15.73 17.87
N TYR A 70 -8.74 -16.17 17.69
CA TYR A 70 -9.93 -15.32 17.74
C TYR A 70 -10.21 -14.79 19.15
N ARG A 71 -9.74 -15.46 20.21
CA ARG A 71 -9.90 -14.99 21.60
C ARG A 71 -8.85 -13.98 22.05
N ILE A 72 -7.69 -13.92 21.39
CA ILE A 72 -6.66 -12.91 21.66
C ILE A 72 -7.06 -11.56 20.99
N TRP A 73 -7.96 -11.64 20.00
CA TRP A 73 -8.41 -10.53 19.15
C TRP A 73 -9.13 -9.39 19.90
N GLU A 74 -9.87 -9.70 20.97
CA GLU A 74 -10.54 -8.65 21.77
C GLU A 74 -9.61 -7.94 22.76
N LEU A 75 -8.46 -8.54 23.10
CA LEU A 75 -7.59 -8.02 24.17
C LEU A 75 -6.52 -7.04 23.69
N GLU A 76 -6.04 -7.15 22.44
CA GLU A 76 -4.91 -6.33 21.95
C GLU A 76 -5.32 -5.08 21.14
N ARG A 77 -6.56 -5.05 20.61
CA ARG A 77 -7.06 -3.94 19.79
C ARG A 77 -7.20 -2.61 20.55
N PHE A 78 -7.25 -2.66 21.88
CA PHE A 78 -7.49 -1.48 22.73
C PHE A 78 -6.25 -0.88 23.38
N LYS A 79 -5.03 -1.42 23.17
CA LYS A 79 -3.87 -1.02 24.00
C LYS A 79 -2.67 -0.35 23.33
N GLY A 80 -2.64 -0.02 22.03
CA GLY A 80 -1.51 0.81 21.56
C GLY A 80 -1.21 1.01 20.08
N GLY A 81 -2.16 0.93 19.16
CA GLY A 81 -1.92 1.38 17.77
C GLY A 81 -0.88 0.57 16.97
N LYS A 82 -0.49 -0.63 17.41
CA LYS A 82 0.31 -1.56 16.61
C LYS A 82 -0.54 -2.17 15.50
N ILE A 83 0.02 -2.23 14.29
CA ILE A 83 -0.52 -3.02 13.18
C ILE A 83 -0.51 -4.48 13.62
N VAL A 84 -1.68 -5.05 13.84
CA VAL A 84 -1.79 -6.46 14.19
C VAL A 84 -1.72 -7.28 12.90
N CYS A 85 -0.75 -8.18 12.87
CA CYS A 85 -0.41 -8.99 11.72
C CYS A 85 -1.40 -10.14 11.56
N TYR A 86 -2.41 -9.96 10.74
CA TYR A 86 -3.31 -11.04 10.33
C TYR A 86 -3.52 -10.98 8.84
N PRO A 87 -3.13 -12.03 8.12
CA PRO A 87 -4.07 -12.49 7.10
C PRO A 87 -4.02 -14.02 6.90
N TYR A 88 -5.16 -14.61 6.55
CA TYR A 88 -5.28 -15.99 6.06
C TYR A 88 -5.87 -15.96 4.65
N SER A 89 -5.04 -15.67 3.66
CA SER A 89 -5.45 -15.47 2.27
C SER A 89 -4.42 -16.06 1.33
N MET A 90 -4.88 -16.36 0.12
CA MET A 90 -4.07 -16.92 -0.94
C MET A 90 -4.09 -15.96 -2.11
N ILE A 91 -2.91 -15.50 -2.53
CA ILE A 91 -2.72 -14.68 -3.72
C ILE A 91 -2.95 -15.57 -4.94
N THR A 92 -3.81 -15.11 -5.85
CA THR A 92 -4.03 -15.86 -7.09
C THR A 92 -3.00 -15.42 -8.12
N GLY A 93 -1.88 -16.16 -8.26
CA GLY A 93 -0.70 -15.74 -9.02
C GLY A 93 -0.96 -15.35 -10.49
N ASN A 94 -1.94 -15.96 -11.16
CA ASN A 94 -2.33 -15.58 -12.52
C ASN A 94 -3.00 -14.20 -12.60
N LYS A 95 -3.58 -13.70 -11.50
CA LYS A 95 -4.28 -12.40 -11.40
C LYS A 95 -3.41 -11.25 -10.91
N ILE A 96 -2.11 -11.47 -10.68
CA ILE A 96 -1.18 -10.39 -10.31
C ILE A 96 -0.98 -9.47 -11.52
N VAL A 97 -1.21 -8.17 -11.32
CA VAL A 97 -1.00 -7.11 -12.31
C VAL A 97 0.14 -6.22 -11.83
N LEU A 98 1.08 -5.90 -12.72
CA LEU A 98 2.19 -4.99 -12.44
C LEU A 98 1.94 -3.64 -13.10
N ALA A 99 2.10 -2.55 -12.36
CA ALA A 99 1.93 -1.19 -12.86
C ALA A 99 2.75 -0.20 -12.03
N ASP A 100 3.23 0.88 -12.65
CA ASP A 100 3.84 2.03 -11.98
C ASP A 100 2.71 2.98 -11.55
N LEU A 101 2.26 2.84 -10.30
CA LEU A 101 1.08 3.51 -9.76
C LEU A 101 1.38 4.88 -9.19
N ASP A 102 2.61 5.14 -8.75
CA ASP A 102 3.04 6.44 -8.22
C ASP A 102 3.94 7.23 -9.19
N GLY A 103 4.28 6.64 -10.34
CA GLY A 103 5.04 7.31 -11.40
C GLY A 103 6.53 7.45 -11.09
N ASP A 104 7.06 6.65 -10.16
CA ASP A 104 8.47 6.68 -9.75
C ASP A 104 9.37 5.78 -10.61
N GLY A 105 8.79 5.06 -11.58
CA GLY A 105 9.48 4.15 -12.48
C GLY A 105 9.72 2.74 -11.89
N VAL A 106 9.22 2.45 -10.69
CA VAL A 106 9.22 1.14 -10.04
C VAL A 106 7.82 0.55 -10.12
N LEU A 107 7.72 -0.70 -10.58
CA LEU A 107 6.43 -1.37 -10.66
C LEU A 107 5.95 -1.79 -9.26
N GLU A 108 4.73 -1.39 -8.91
CA GLU A 108 3.92 -2.04 -7.89
C GLU A 108 3.23 -3.28 -8.45
N ALA A 109 3.00 -4.27 -7.58
CA ALA A 109 2.14 -5.39 -7.90
C ALA A 109 0.79 -5.28 -7.19
N LEU A 110 -0.28 -5.24 -7.97
CA LEU A 110 -1.65 -5.41 -7.53
C LEU A 110 -1.95 -6.90 -7.48
N ALA A 111 -2.11 -7.44 -6.27
CA ALA A 111 -2.26 -8.86 -6.01
C ALA A 111 -3.62 -9.15 -5.34
N PRO A 112 -4.64 -9.57 -6.12
CA PRO A 112 -5.87 -10.08 -5.57
C PRO A 112 -5.60 -11.34 -4.74
N ALA A 113 -6.12 -11.34 -3.52
CA ALA A 113 -6.07 -12.46 -2.62
C ALA A 113 -7.46 -12.84 -2.16
N ARG A 114 -7.68 -14.14 -1.98
CA ARG A 114 -8.92 -14.70 -1.47
C ARG A 114 -8.67 -15.31 -0.11
N GLU A 115 -9.53 -15.04 0.87
CA GLU A 115 -9.47 -15.76 2.14
C GLU A 115 -9.84 -17.23 1.95
N VAL A 116 -9.03 -18.13 2.53
CA VAL A 116 -9.14 -19.57 2.30
C VAL A 116 -10.12 -20.24 3.27
N TYR A 117 -10.29 -19.73 4.50
CA TYR A 117 -11.17 -20.35 5.51
C TYR A 117 -12.14 -19.39 6.23
N ALA A 118 -12.16 -18.10 5.88
CA ALA A 118 -12.98 -17.15 6.60
C ALA A 118 -14.21 -16.69 5.79
N SER A 119 -15.24 -16.28 6.53
CA SER A 119 -16.48 -15.69 6.01
C SER A 119 -16.31 -14.20 5.69
N SER A 120 -15.12 -13.65 5.95
CA SER A 120 -14.57 -12.45 5.34
C SER A 120 -13.99 -12.84 3.97
N GLY A 121 -14.19 -12.01 2.97
CA GLY A 121 -13.88 -12.29 1.57
C GLY A 121 -12.49 -11.81 1.18
N GLY A 122 -12.38 -11.17 0.02
CA GLY A 122 -11.11 -10.93 -0.64
C GLY A 122 -10.43 -9.62 -0.26
N PHE A 123 -9.13 -9.59 -0.54
CA PHE A 123 -8.27 -8.43 -0.40
C PHE A 123 -7.61 -8.11 -1.74
N LEU A 124 -7.27 -6.85 -1.94
CA LEU A 124 -6.30 -6.42 -2.93
C LEU A 124 -5.07 -5.92 -2.18
N TYR A 125 -3.95 -6.63 -2.32
CA TYR A 125 -2.67 -6.19 -1.77
C TYR A 125 -1.89 -5.41 -2.81
N VAL A 126 -1.16 -4.39 -2.35
CA VAL A 126 -0.19 -3.65 -3.15
C VAL A 126 1.20 -4.01 -2.65
N PHE A 127 2.00 -4.61 -3.52
CA PHE A 127 3.41 -4.89 -3.24
C PHE A 127 4.30 -3.86 -3.91
N LYS A 128 5.38 -3.47 -3.23
CA LYS A 128 6.49 -2.68 -3.81
C LYS A 128 7.80 -3.43 -3.59
N ASN A 129 8.77 -3.23 -4.49
CA ASN A 129 10.13 -3.72 -4.22
C ASN A 129 10.80 -2.81 -3.20
N ILE A 130 11.14 -3.37 -2.05
CA ILE A 130 11.93 -2.71 -1.01
C ILE A 130 13.19 -3.54 -0.80
N ASN A 131 14.35 -2.98 -1.16
CA ASN A 131 15.67 -3.61 -0.98
C ASN A 131 15.82 -5.00 -1.64
N GLY A 132 15.16 -5.23 -2.78
CA GLY A 132 15.22 -6.49 -3.53
C GLY A 132 14.08 -7.46 -3.23
N GLU A 133 13.30 -7.18 -2.18
CA GLU A 133 12.21 -8.01 -1.67
C GLU A 133 10.84 -7.40 -2.04
N ALA A 134 9.85 -8.23 -2.39
CA ALA A 134 8.49 -7.75 -2.54
C ALA A 134 7.87 -7.58 -1.15
N ARG A 135 7.40 -6.38 -0.81
CA ARG A 135 6.76 -6.10 0.48
C ARG A 135 5.39 -5.47 0.29
N ILE A 136 4.42 -5.88 1.10
CA ILE A 136 3.09 -5.25 1.13
C ILE A 136 3.23 -3.82 1.66
N VAL A 137 2.80 -2.83 0.87
CA VAL A 137 2.77 -1.42 1.25
C VAL A 137 1.35 -0.91 1.51
N ASP A 138 0.34 -1.57 0.96
CA ASP A 138 -1.07 -1.25 1.22
C ASP A 138 -1.99 -2.45 0.98
N SER A 139 -3.22 -2.37 1.50
CA SER A 139 -4.26 -3.37 1.29
C SER A 139 -5.67 -2.78 1.32
N VAL A 140 -6.55 -3.26 0.44
CA VAL A 140 -7.98 -2.93 0.44
C VAL A 140 -8.81 -4.18 0.70
N SER A 141 -9.68 -4.14 1.71
CA SER A 141 -10.62 -5.24 2.01
C SER A 141 -11.94 -5.03 1.25
N PHE A 142 -12.46 -6.10 0.64
CA PHE A 142 -13.72 -6.09 -0.12
C PHE A 142 -14.85 -6.80 0.62
N GLY A 143 -14.76 -6.90 1.95
CA GLY A 143 -15.75 -7.64 2.74
C GLY A 143 -15.82 -9.06 2.20
N LYS A 144 -17.03 -9.61 1.96
CA LYS A 144 -17.26 -10.99 1.49
C LYS A 144 -17.00 -11.25 0.00
N LEU A 145 -16.52 -10.24 -0.72
CA LEU A 145 -16.36 -10.29 -2.18
C LEU A 145 -14.90 -10.48 -2.57
N ASN A 146 -14.64 -11.16 -3.69
CA ASN A 146 -13.27 -11.27 -4.22
C ASN A 146 -13.02 -10.18 -5.26
N PRO A 147 -11.98 -9.36 -5.10
CA PRO A 147 -11.64 -8.35 -6.09
C PRO A 147 -10.96 -8.96 -7.32
N GLU A 148 -11.15 -8.32 -8.47
CA GLU A 148 -10.42 -8.56 -9.70
C GLU A 148 -10.00 -7.23 -10.32
N VAL A 149 -8.71 -7.11 -10.64
CA VAL A 149 -8.18 -5.94 -11.35
C VAL A 149 -8.54 -6.08 -12.83
N THR A 150 -9.44 -5.23 -13.31
CA THR A 150 -9.92 -5.25 -14.69
C THR A 150 -9.12 -4.33 -15.61
N SER A 151 -8.59 -3.24 -15.06
CA SER A 151 -7.73 -2.30 -15.77
C SER A 151 -6.90 -1.51 -14.77
N VAL A 152 -5.71 -1.09 -15.20
CA VAL A 152 -4.82 -0.23 -14.43
C VAL A 152 -4.11 0.74 -15.35
N ASN A 153 -3.93 1.97 -14.88
CA ASN A 153 -2.97 2.92 -15.41
C ASN A 153 -2.38 3.72 -14.23
N LYS A 154 -1.51 4.68 -14.54
CA LYS A 154 -0.83 5.50 -13.52
C LYS A 154 -1.76 6.32 -12.61
N ASP A 155 -3.01 6.57 -13.03
CA ASP A 155 -3.95 7.45 -12.32
C ASP A 155 -5.09 6.68 -11.63
N ILE A 156 -5.43 5.49 -12.14
CA ILE A 156 -6.59 4.71 -11.68
C ILE A 156 -6.36 3.18 -11.74
N VAL A 157 -6.97 2.49 -10.79
CA VAL A 157 -7.15 1.04 -10.76
C VAL A 157 -8.65 0.75 -10.80
N LEU A 158 -9.09 0.00 -11.81
CA LEU A 158 -10.48 -0.43 -11.95
C LEU A 158 -10.63 -1.85 -11.42
N ILE A 159 -11.44 -1.99 -10.37
CA ILE A 159 -11.76 -3.27 -9.73
C ILE A 159 -13.19 -3.68 -10.06
N GLN A 160 -13.37 -4.96 -10.33
CA GLN A 160 -14.67 -5.61 -10.32
C GLN A 160 -14.69 -6.70 -9.25
N THR A 161 -15.75 -6.80 -8.49
CA THR A 161 -15.92 -7.89 -7.52
C THR A 161 -16.65 -9.10 -8.12
N ASP A 162 -16.39 -10.30 -7.59
CA ASP A 162 -17.17 -11.49 -7.96
C ASP A 162 -18.60 -11.46 -7.39
N SER A 163 -19.56 -12.00 -8.13
CA SER A 163 -20.92 -12.19 -7.62
C SER A 163 -20.99 -13.53 -6.87
N ARG A 164 -20.65 -13.55 -5.58
CA ARG A 164 -20.97 -14.71 -4.74
C ARG A 164 -22.16 -14.38 -3.85
N MET A 165 -23.11 -15.32 -3.78
CA MET A 165 -24.14 -15.41 -2.74
C MET A 165 -24.87 -14.08 -2.44
N GLN A 166 -25.74 -13.65 -3.38
CA GLN A 166 -26.71 -12.54 -3.23
C GLN A 166 -26.16 -11.10 -3.27
N TYR A 167 -24.85 -10.88 -3.42
CA TYR A 167 -24.32 -9.52 -3.58
C TYR A 167 -24.21 -9.13 -5.07
N PRO A 168 -24.63 -7.90 -5.44
CA PRO A 168 -24.42 -7.41 -6.79
C PRO A 168 -22.93 -7.23 -7.07
N VAL A 169 -22.54 -7.39 -8.34
CA VAL A 169 -21.20 -7.04 -8.81
C VAL A 169 -20.98 -5.55 -8.55
N GLU A 170 -19.89 -5.23 -7.85
CA GLU A 170 -19.46 -3.86 -7.64
C GLU A 170 -18.32 -3.52 -8.60
N LYS A 171 -18.38 -2.32 -9.18
CA LYS A 171 -17.28 -1.72 -9.93
C LYS A 171 -16.74 -0.56 -9.13
N LEU A 172 -15.43 -0.58 -8.89
CA LEU A 172 -14.76 0.39 -8.03
C LEU A 172 -13.62 1.02 -8.81
N THR A 173 -13.52 2.34 -8.70
CA THR A 173 -12.36 3.10 -9.18
C THR A 173 -11.53 3.49 -7.96
N LEU A 174 -10.30 3.02 -7.92
CA LEU A 174 -9.33 3.36 -6.88
C LEU A 174 -8.24 4.25 -7.48
N ARG A 175 -7.71 5.17 -6.70
CA ARG A 175 -6.51 5.94 -7.05
C ARG A 175 -5.41 5.64 -6.04
N PHE A 176 -4.18 5.47 -6.54
CA PHE A 176 -3.01 5.37 -5.68
C PHE A 176 -2.54 6.78 -5.28
N VAL A 177 -2.59 7.10 -4.00
CA VAL A 177 -2.22 8.40 -3.44
C VAL A 177 -1.35 8.16 -2.21
N ASN A 178 -0.13 8.69 -2.24
CA ASN A 178 0.82 8.62 -1.12
C ASN A 178 1.01 7.19 -0.58
N GLY A 179 1.20 6.22 -1.48
CA GLY A 179 1.42 4.82 -1.11
C GLY A 179 0.16 4.04 -0.76
N LYS A 180 -1.05 4.59 -0.97
CA LYS A 180 -2.32 3.92 -0.62
C LYS A 180 -3.34 3.97 -1.75
N LEU A 181 -4.11 2.90 -1.92
CA LEU A 181 -5.30 2.87 -2.75
C LEU A 181 -6.48 3.51 -2.01
N VAL A 182 -7.04 4.55 -2.61
CA VAL A 182 -8.18 5.30 -2.09
C VAL A 182 -9.35 5.17 -3.06
N LYS A 183 -10.54 4.82 -2.54
CA LYS A 183 -11.77 4.78 -3.32
C LYS A 183 -12.16 6.19 -3.76
N GLN A 184 -12.46 6.37 -5.05
CA GLN A 184 -13.03 7.60 -5.59
C GLN A 184 -14.53 7.71 -5.34
#